data_AF-A0A6B3I8T2-F1
#
_entry.id   AF-A0A6B3I8T2-F1
#
_cell.length_a   1.000
_cell.length_b   1.000
_cell.length_c   1.000
_cell.angle_alpha   90.00
_cell.angle_beta   90.00
_cell.angle_gamma   90.00
#
_symmetry.space_group_name_H-M   'P 1'
#
loop_
_entity.id
_entity.type
_entity.pdbx_description
1 polymer ?
#
loop_
_entity_poly.entity_id
_entity_poly.type
_entity_poly.pdbx_seq_one_letter_code
_entity_poly.pdbx_strand_id
1 'polypeptide(L)'
;TLPPAAKAWGFLQDWTVAYGYRPGRAAVWMAVLWAAGTAAFSQYDPASIKNDESPLWNPALYALDLLIPVINLGQDGYWRMEGGWQWAAAGLVLVGWVLATTVAAGASRLLRRG
;
A
#
# COMPACT_ATOMS: atom_id res chain seq x y z
N THR A 1 -11.35 25.37 5.65
CA THR A 1 -10.99 23.95 5.87
C THR A 1 -10.08 23.53 4.72
N LEU A 2 -8.84 23.11 4.98
CA LEU A 2 -7.87 22.83 3.91
C LEU A 2 -8.30 21.61 3.08
N PRO A 3 -8.01 21.58 1.76
CA PRO A 3 -8.30 20.42 0.90
C PRO A 3 -7.63 19.16 1.47
N PRO A 4 -8.27 17.98 1.40
CA PRO A 4 -7.72 16.72 1.92
C PRO A 4 -6.28 16.44 1.44
N ALA A 5 -5.98 16.79 0.19
CA ALA A 5 -4.66 16.64 -0.43
C ALA A 5 -3.57 17.49 0.25
N ALA A 6 -3.90 18.70 0.70
CA ALA A 6 -2.94 19.58 1.37
C ALA A 6 -2.60 19.08 2.79
N LYS A 7 -3.58 18.45 3.46
CA LYS A 7 -3.38 17.86 4.79
C LYS A 7 -2.52 16.59 4.70
N ALA A 8 -2.70 15.80 3.64
CA ALA A 8 -1.85 14.66 3.34
C ALA A 8 -0.41 15.08 2.98
N TRP A 9 -0.25 16.17 2.22
CA TRP A 9 1.06 16.73 1.87
C TRP A 9 1.84 17.26 3.08
N GLY A 10 1.16 17.97 3.99
CA GLY A 10 1.78 18.43 5.25
C GLY A 10 2.22 17.27 6.14
N PHE A 11 1.41 16.22 6.24
CA PHE A 11 1.78 15.01 6.99
C PHE A 11 2.99 14.29 6.39
N LEU A 12 3.08 14.27 5.06
CA LEU A 12 4.20 13.68 4.32
C LEU A 12 5.51 14.44 4.54
N GLN A 13 5.44 15.77 4.61
CA GLN A 13 6.59 16.63 4.91
C GLN A 13 7.10 16.44 6.33
N ASP A 14 6.21 16.44 7.32
CA ASP A 14 6.62 16.27 8.72
C ASP A 14 7.22 14.89 8.99
N TRP A 15 6.76 13.85 8.28
CA TRP A 15 7.27 12.49 8.41
C TRP A 15 8.60 12.23 7.68
N THR A 16 8.88 12.93 6.58
CA THR A 16 10.16 12.80 5.87
C THR A 16 11.31 13.47 6.62
N VAL A 17 11.02 14.50 7.41
CA VAL A 17 12.03 15.23 8.21
C VAL A 17 12.45 14.44 9.47
N ALA A 18 11.59 13.58 10.03
CA ALA A 18 11.89 12.72 11.17
C ALA A 18 12.68 11.44 10.79
N TYR A 19 13.88 11.61 10.21
CA TYR A 19 14.73 10.52 9.71
C TYR A 19 15.60 9.91 10.84
N GLY A 20 15.15 8.81 11.48
CA GLY A 20 15.92 8.11 12.52
C GLY A 20 15.76 6.57 12.48
N TYR A 21 16.87 5.84 12.50
CA TYR A 21 17.01 4.38 12.39
C TYR A 21 16.07 3.56 13.32
N ARG A 22 15.16 2.73 12.75
CA ARG A 22 14.51 1.52 13.34
C ARG A 22 13.52 0.89 12.34
N PRO A 23 13.17 -0.40 12.44
CA PRO A 23 12.20 -1.10 11.57
C PRO A 23 10.83 -0.40 11.41
N GLY A 24 10.47 0.54 12.30
CA GLY A 24 9.33 1.43 12.11
C GLY A 24 9.35 2.22 10.79
N ARG A 25 10.51 2.43 10.16
CA ARG A 25 10.62 3.16 8.87
C ARG A 25 9.97 2.43 7.70
N ALA A 26 10.04 1.10 7.67
CA ALA A 26 9.38 0.35 6.61
C ALA A 26 7.86 0.34 6.81
N ALA A 27 7.38 0.28 8.06
CA ALA A 27 5.96 0.46 8.37
C ALA A 27 5.46 1.86 8.00
N VAL A 28 6.29 2.89 8.22
CA VAL A 28 6.03 4.26 7.78
C VAL A 28 5.85 4.34 6.27
N TRP A 29 6.81 3.81 5.51
CA TRP A 29 6.72 3.79 4.04
C TRP A 29 5.54 2.96 3.53
N MET A 30 5.22 1.85 4.21
CA MET A 30 4.03 1.04 3.91
C MET A 30 2.75 1.90 4.05
N ALA A 31 2.62 2.67 5.13
CA ALA A 31 1.46 3.53 5.35
C ALA A 31 1.36 4.66 4.32
N VAL A 32 2.49 5.26 3.93
CA VAL A 32 2.54 6.29 2.88
C VAL A 32 2.12 5.72 1.53
N LEU A 33 2.68 4.57 1.14
CA LEU A 33 2.34 3.90 -0.12
C LEU A 33 0.90 3.43 -0.12
N TRP A 34 0.38 2.97 1.01
CA TRP A 34 -1.02 2.58 1.16
C TRP A 34 -1.94 3.77 0.96
N ALA A 35 -1.65 4.91 1.59
CA ALA A 35 -2.43 6.13 1.41
C ALA A 35 -2.37 6.64 -0.04
N ALA A 36 -1.18 6.63 -0.65
CA ALA A 36 -0.99 7.03 -2.05
C ALA A 36 -1.72 6.09 -3.02
N GLY A 37 -1.61 4.78 -2.83
CA GLY A 37 -2.32 3.76 -3.60
C GLY A 37 -3.83 3.89 -3.46
N THR A 38 -4.33 4.09 -2.24
CA THR A 38 -5.75 4.34 -1.97
C THR A 38 -6.26 5.54 -2.75
N ALA A 39 -5.54 6.66 -2.71
CA ALA A 39 -5.92 7.89 -3.40
C ALA A 39 -5.84 7.76 -4.93
N ALA A 40 -4.89 6.97 -5.44
CA ALA A 40 -4.76 6.70 -6.87
C ALA A 40 -5.89 5.79 -7.34
N PHE A 41 -6.07 4.62 -6.71
CA PHE A 41 -7.09 3.64 -7.09
C PHE A 41 -8.52 4.13 -6.83
N SER A 42 -8.75 5.12 -5.95
CA SER A 42 -10.08 5.73 -5.82
C SER A 42 -10.52 6.51 -7.05
N GLN A 43 -9.60 6.84 -7.96
CA GLN A 43 -9.90 7.48 -9.25
C GLN A 43 -10.19 6.45 -10.35
N TYR A 44 -10.10 5.16 -10.04
CA TYR A 44 -10.33 4.07 -10.99
C TYR A 44 -11.57 3.27 -10.59
N ASP A 45 -12.37 2.93 -11.59
CA ASP A 45 -13.54 2.06 -11.45
C ASP A 45 -13.27 0.75 -12.21
N PRO A 46 -12.69 -0.26 -11.54
CA PRO A 46 -12.32 -1.51 -12.19
C PRO A 46 -13.55 -2.35 -12.52
N ALA A 47 -13.55 -2.94 -13.72
CA ALA A 47 -14.46 -4.04 -14.02
C ALA A 47 -14.12 -5.26 -13.14
N SER A 48 -15.14 -5.93 -12.60
CA SER A 48 -14.94 -7.22 -11.95
C SER A 48 -14.56 -8.29 -12.98
N ILE A 49 -13.71 -9.23 -12.58
CA ILE A 49 -13.27 -10.34 -13.44
C ILE A 49 -14.42 -11.34 -13.62
N LYS A 50 -15.22 -11.54 -12.56
CA LYS A 50 -16.46 -12.31 -12.59
C LYS A 50 -17.63 -11.41 -12.25
N ASN A 51 -18.61 -11.37 -13.14
CA ASN A 51 -19.86 -10.65 -12.89
C ASN A 51 -20.60 -11.33 -11.73
N ASP A 52 -21.08 -10.54 -10.77
CA ASP A 52 -21.91 -10.94 -9.61
C ASP A 52 -21.25 -11.77 -8.49
N GLU A 53 -19.95 -12.08 -8.56
CA GLU A 53 -19.20 -12.77 -7.49
C GLU A 53 -18.15 -11.89 -6.78
N SER A 54 -18.05 -10.60 -7.13
CA SER A 54 -17.06 -9.69 -6.53
C SER A 54 -17.58 -9.00 -5.26
N PRO A 55 -16.71 -8.73 -4.28
CA PRO A 55 -17.06 -7.81 -3.20
C PRO A 55 -17.28 -6.39 -3.75
N LEU A 56 -17.71 -5.47 -2.88
CA LEU A 56 -17.73 -4.06 -3.24
C LEU A 56 -16.29 -3.54 -3.43
N TRP A 57 -16.10 -2.74 -4.48
CA TRP A 57 -14.81 -2.12 -4.77
C TRP A 57 -14.39 -1.25 -3.60
N ASN A 58 -13.22 -1.57 -3.04
CA ASN A 58 -12.62 -0.77 -1.99
C ASN A 58 -11.15 -0.50 -2.34
N PRO A 59 -10.81 0.70 -2.82
CA PRO A 59 -9.46 1.02 -3.25
C PRO A 59 -8.44 0.95 -2.11
N ALA A 60 -8.87 1.18 -0.86
CA ALA A 60 -7.99 1.10 0.31
C ALA A 60 -7.64 -0.34 0.66
N LEU A 61 -8.61 -1.26 0.59
CA LEU A 61 -8.37 -2.69 0.79
C LEU A 61 -7.58 -3.28 -0.37
N TYR A 62 -7.87 -2.88 -1.61
CA TYR A 62 -7.11 -3.30 -2.78
C TYR A 62 -5.63 -2.88 -2.67
N ALA A 63 -5.36 -1.60 -2.36
CA ALA A 63 -3.99 -1.13 -2.16
C ALA A 63 -3.27 -1.88 -1.02
N LEU A 64 -4.00 -2.24 0.04
CA LEU A 64 -3.47 -2.99 1.17
C LEU A 64 -3.15 -4.44 0.80
N ASP A 65 -4.00 -5.11 0.01
CA ASP A 65 -3.74 -6.43 -0.55
C ASP A 65 -2.46 -6.45 -1.39
N LEU A 66 -2.26 -5.44 -2.23
CA LEU A 66 -1.04 -5.35 -3.05
C LEU A 66 0.22 -5.11 -2.19
N LEU A 67 0.11 -4.34 -1.10
CA LEU A 67 1.24 -4.01 -0.24
C LEU A 67 1.59 -5.10 0.79
N ILE A 68 0.61 -5.87 1.25
CA ILE A 68 0.78 -6.91 2.27
C ILE A 68 0.74 -8.28 1.59
N PRO A 69 1.88 -8.82 1.14
CA PRO A 69 1.91 -10.00 0.27
C PRO A 69 1.48 -11.31 0.94
N VAL A 70 1.36 -11.32 2.26
CA VAL A 70 1.09 -12.53 3.05
C VAL A 70 -0.41 -12.72 3.31
N ILE A 71 -1.19 -11.64 3.25
CA ILE A 71 -2.61 -11.63 3.65
C ILE A 71 -3.43 -11.31 2.41
N ASN A 72 -4.56 -12.00 2.26
CA ASN A 72 -5.57 -11.66 1.27
C ASN A 72 -6.81 -11.13 2.00
N LEU A 73 -7.20 -9.88 1.70
CA LEU A 73 -8.37 -9.18 2.22
C LEU A 73 -9.55 -9.25 1.23
N GLY A 74 -9.39 -9.99 0.14
CA GLY A 74 -10.45 -10.32 -0.80
C GLY A 74 -10.63 -9.34 -1.94
N GLN A 75 -9.66 -8.49 -2.30
CA GLN A 75 -9.81 -7.55 -3.41
C GLN A 75 -8.95 -7.91 -4.63
N ASP A 76 -7.65 -8.20 -4.46
CA ASP A 76 -6.68 -8.26 -5.55
C ASP A 76 -6.97 -9.27 -6.68
N GLY A 77 -7.71 -10.34 -6.39
CA GLY A 77 -8.13 -11.35 -7.36
C GLY A 77 -9.49 -11.11 -8.05
N TYR A 78 -10.21 -10.05 -7.70
CA TYR A 78 -11.57 -9.79 -8.22
C TYR A 78 -11.64 -8.69 -9.28
N TRP A 79 -10.61 -7.84 -9.38
CA TRP A 79 -10.66 -6.61 -10.16
C TRP A 79 -9.69 -6.64 -11.33
N ARG A 80 -10.18 -6.27 -12.52
CA ARG A 80 -9.36 -6.20 -13.72
C ARG A 80 -8.74 -4.82 -13.85
N MET A 81 -7.43 -4.74 -13.63
CA MET A 81 -6.64 -3.54 -13.88
C MET A 81 -6.22 -3.48 -15.35
N GLU A 82 -6.57 -2.40 -16.04
CA GLU A 82 -6.26 -2.23 -17.46
C GLU A 82 -5.32 -1.03 -17.70
N GLY A 83 -4.67 -1.01 -18.87
CA GLY A 83 -3.82 0.10 -19.29
C GLY A 83 -2.64 0.34 -18.34
N GLY A 84 -2.49 1.59 -17.88
CA GLY A 84 -1.41 1.97 -16.95
C GLY A 84 -1.61 1.44 -15.52
N TRP A 85 -2.86 1.17 -15.11
CA TRP A 85 -3.17 0.72 -13.75
C TRP A 85 -2.63 -0.67 -13.44
N GLN A 86 -2.50 -1.55 -14.44
CA GLN A 86 -1.87 -2.86 -14.28
C GLN A 86 -0.40 -2.74 -13.84
N TRP A 87 0.32 -1.75 -14.38
CA TRP A 87 1.72 -1.50 -14.05
C TRP A 87 1.87 -0.80 -12.71
N ALA A 88 0.94 0.10 -12.37
CA ALA A 88 0.87 0.70 -11.04
C ALA A 88 0.64 -0.36 -9.96
N ALA A 89 -0.31 -1.29 -10.19
CA ALA A 89 -0.58 -2.41 -9.31
C ALA A 89 0.64 -3.34 -9.18
N ALA A 90 1.23 -3.76 -10.31
CA ALA A 90 2.42 -4.61 -10.30
C ALA A 90 3.61 -3.95 -9.57
N GLY A 91 3.84 -2.65 -9.80
CA GLY A 91 4.87 -1.89 -9.10
C GLY A 91 4.62 -1.85 -7.60
N LEU A 92 3.38 -1.64 -7.17
CA LEU A 92 3.01 -1.62 -5.76
C LEU A 92 3.22 -2.99 -5.10
N VAL A 93 2.90 -4.09 -5.79
CA VAL A 93 3.19 -5.46 -5.33
C VAL A 93 4.68 -5.68 -5.11
N LEU A 94 5.52 -5.31 -6.09
CA LEU A 94 6.96 -5.48 -5.98
C LEU A 94 7.55 -4.69 -4.81
N VAL A 95 7.11 -3.43 -4.63
CA VAL A 95 7.54 -2.62 -3.49
C VAL A 95 7.04 -3.18 -2.17
N GLY A 96 5.81 -3.72 -2.12
CA GLY A 96 5.25 -4.42 -0.97
C GLY A 96 6.13 -5.59 -0.51
N TRP A 97 6.56 -6.45 -1.43
CA TRP A 97 7.50 -7.55 -1.15
C TRP A 97 8.86 -7.06 -0.62
N VAL A 98 9.43 -6.01 -1.21
CA VAL A 98 10.69 -5.42 -0.73
C VAL A 98 10.52 -4.88 0.69
N LEU A 99 9.45 -4.13 0.97
CA LEU A 99 9.21 -3.60 2.31
C LEU A 99 8.96 -4.70 3.33
N ALA A 100 8.14 -5.71 3.00
CA ALA A 100 7.86 -6.84 3.89
C ALA A 100 9.16 -7.58 4.28
N THR A 101 10.05 -7.84 3.31
CA THR A 101 11.33 -8.49 3.59
C THR A 101 12.26 -7.62 4.44
N THR A 102 12.29 -6.30 4.22
CA THR A 102 13.07 -5.39 5.09
C THR A 102 12.56 -5.34 6.53
N VAL A 103 11.23 -5.37 6.74
CA VAL A 103 10.63 -5.47 8.08
C VAL A 103 11.03 -6.78 8.74
N ALA A 104 10.87 -7.90 8.04
CA ALA A 104 11.22 -9.23 8.56
C ALA A 104 12.71 -9.31 8.94
N ALA A 105 13.60 -8.88 8.04
CA ALA A 105 15.04 -8.85 8.29
C ALA A 105 15.41 -7.90 9.45
N GLY A 106 14.74 -6.75 9.55
CA GLY A 106 14.89 -5.81 10.65
C GLY A 106 14.48 -6.40 12.00
N ALA A 107 13.34 -7.09 12.04
CA ALA A 107 12.84 -7.77 13.23
C ALA A 107 13.79 -8.89 13.69
N SER A 108 14.25 -9.74 12.77
CA SER A 108 15.22 -10.81 13.10
C SER A 108 16.53 -10.29 13.68
N ARG A 109 17.01 -9.12 13.22
CA ARG A 109 18.22 -8.47 13.77
C ARG A 109 18.03 -7.92 15.17
N LEU A 110 16.83 -7.45 15.52
CA LEU A 110 16.52 -7.00 16.88
C LEU A 110 16.48 -8.18 17.85
N LEU A 111 15.86 -9.30 17.45
CA LEU A 111 15.78 -10.50 18.28
C LEU A 111 17.15 -11.15 18.53
N ARG A 112 18.09 -11.10 17.58
CA ARG A 112 19.46 -11.63 17.76
C ARG A 112 20.38 -10.77 18.64
N ARG A 113 19.96 -9.55 19.00
CA ARG A 113 20.75 -8.62 19.82
C ARG A 113 20.19 -8.43 21.23
N GLY A 114 19.05 -9.07 21.53
CA GLY A 114 18.45 -9.13 22.86
C GLY A 114 18.77 -10.42 23.57
#